data_AF-A9CL75-F1
#
_entry.id   AF-A9CL75-F1
#
_cell.length_a   1.000
_cell.length_b   1.000
_cell.length_c   1.000
_cell.angle_alpha   90.00
_cell.angle_beta   90.00
_cell.angle_gamma   90.00
#
_symmetry.space_group_name_H-M   'P 1'
#
loop_
_entity.id
_entity.type
_entity.pdbx_description
1 polymer ?
#
loop_
_entity_poly.entity_id
_entity_poly.type
_entity_poly.pdbx_seq_one_letter_code
_entity_poly.pdbx_strand_id
1 'polypeptide(L)'
;MNITVTTAPCCWGVDDVRNPNLPPWELVFDEVKAAGYGGMELGPYGYVPLDTDLVSSALTSRGLYIVAGTIFNDLVASENRDSLLRQTDEICSLITRLPRPPKSAGQRFSAPYLTVMDWGHDERDYAAGHSDRAPRLDDAAWAGMMNNIRAISELARDKYGVRATIHPHAGGYIEFEDEIARLAADIPQEVAGFCLDTGHTWYAGMDPVETLRKYADRLDYIHFKDIDKAVFDRIMGEHIRFFEACGQGVMCPIGNGCIDYPAIRALLDELGYEGFITVEQERDPRNAGGSLADVKLSRDYLKSAGF
;
A
#
# COMPACT_ATOMS: atom_id res chain seq x y z
N MET A 1 -15.29 8.39 -15.75
CA MET A 1 -14.16 7.89 -14.97
C MET A 1 -14.66 7.58 -13.58
N ASN A 2 -14.57 6.32 -13.16
CA ASN A 2 -15.03 5.87 -11.85
C ASN A 2 -13.83 5.40 -11.04
N ILE A 3 -13.16 6.36 -10.39
CA ILE A 3 -12.16 6.09 -9.37
C ILE A 3 -12.89 5.92 -8.04
N THR A 4 -12.54 4.87 -7.30
CA THR A 4 -13.07 4.66 -5.95
C THR A 4 -11.97 4.88 -4.94
N VAL A 5 -12.19 5.82 -4.02
CA VAL A 5 -11.23 6.15 -2.97
C VAL A 5 -11.55 5.35 -1.70
N THR A 6 -10.57 4.59 -1.23
CA THR A 6 -10.53 3.79 0.00
C THR A 6 -9.42 4.30 0.93
N THR A 7 -9.22 3.66 2.07
CA THR A 7 -8.15 4.00 3.05
C THR A 7 -7.52 2.73 3.61
N ALA A 8 -6.44 2.82 4.38
CA ALA A 8 -5.79 1.66 4.99
C ALA A 8 -5.59 1.84 6.51
N PRO A 9 -5.53 0.74 7.29
CA PRO A 9 -5.25 0.77 8.72
C PRO A 9 -3.90 1.44 9.10
N CYS A 10 -2.92 1.54 8.19
CA CYS A 10 -1.67 2.27 8.43
C CYS A 10 -1.90 3.75 8.80
N CYS A 11 -3.01 4.35 8.36
CA CYS A 11 -3.46 5.69 8.79
C CYS A 11 -3.69 5.82 10.30
N TRP A 12 -3.83 4.69 11.01
CA TRP A 12 -3.95 4.57 12.46
C TRP A 12 -2.68 4.00 13.11
N GLY A 13 -1.57 3.91 12.37
CA GLY A 13 -0.30 3.32 12.80
C GLY A 13 -0.30 1.79 12.84
N VAL A 14 -1.22 1.16 12.11
CA VAL A 14 -1.38 -0.30 12.05
C VAL A 14 -0.55 -0.88 10.91
N ASP A 15 0.77 -0.92 11.12
CA ASP A 15 1.74 -1.47 10.16
C ASP A 15 2.36 -2.79 10.66
N ASP A 16 2.63 -2.89 11.97
CA ASP A 16 3.22 -4.06 12.63
C ASP A 16 2.32 -4.56 13.77
N VAL A 17 1.76 -5.76 13.60
CA VAL A 17 0.91 -6.43 14.60
C VAL A 17 1.58 -6.69 15.94
N ARG A 18 2.91 -6.61 16.01
CA ARG A 18 3.68 -6.75 17.27
C ARG A 18 3.67 -5.47 18.10
N ASN A 19 3.25 -4.33 17.55
CA ASN A 19 3.19 -3.08 18.29
C ASN A 19 2.09 -3.16 19.38
N PRO A 20 2.39 -2.94 20.66
CA PRO A 20 1.40 -3.06 21.73
C PRO A 20 0.40 -1.90 21.79
N ASN A 21 0.60 -0.83 20.99
CA ASN A 21 -0.22 0.39 21.04
C ASN A 21 -1.27 0.45 19.93
N LEU A 22 -1.48 -0.62 19.17
CA LEU A 22 -2.43 -0.62 18.06
C LEU A 22 -3.87 -0.37 18.57
N PRO A 23 -4.65 0.48 17.88
CA PRO A 23 -6.08 0.59 18.17
C PRO A 23 -6.79 -0.73 17.81
N PRO A 24 -7.90 -1.07 18.49
CA PRO A 24 -8.74 -2.21 18.09
C PRO A 24 -9.23 -2.05 16.65
N TRP A 25 -9.30 -3.15 15.90
CA TRP A 25 -9.73 -3.14 14.49
C TRP A 25 -11.17 -2.64 14.32
N GLU A 26 -12.03 -2.85 15.32
CA GLU A 26 -13.40 -2.35 15.33
C GLU A 26 -13.45 -0.83 15.35
N LEU A 27 -12.53 -0.18 16.09
CA LEU A 27 -12.42 1.27 16.14
C LEU A 27 -11.99 1.80 14.77
N VAL A 28 -11.00 1.18 14.13
CA VAL A 28 -10.58 1.55 12.78
C VAL A 28 -11.77 1.44 11.82
N PHE A 29 -12.58 0.38 11.91
CA PHE A 29 -13.76 0.23 11.06
C PHE A 29 -14.80 1.32 11.29
N ASP A 30 -15.05 1.69 12.55
CA ASP A 30 -15.95 2.79 12.90
C ASP A 30 -15.45 4.13 12.33
N GLU A 31 -14.15 4.40 12.45
CA GLU A 31 -13.56 5.66 11.99
C GLU A 31 -13.45 5.74 10.46
N VAL A 32 -13.15 4.64 9.77
CA VAL A 32 -13.21 4.57 8.30
C VAL A 32 -14.61 4.96 7.80
N LYS A 33 -15.65 4.43 8.44
CA LYS A 33 -17.04 4.80 8.12
C LYS A 33 -17.32 6.27 8.43
N ALA A 34 -16.91 6.76 9.60
CA ALA A 34 -17.13 8.13 10.03
C ALA A 34 -16.41 9.16 9.12
N ALA A 35 -15.24 8.81 8.58
CA ALA A 35 -14.50 9.61 7.62
C ALA A 35 -15.15 9.66 6.22
N GLY A 36 -16.13 8.78 5.95
CA GLY A 36 -16.88 8.77 4.69
C GLY A 36 -16.31 7.88 3.60
N TYR A 37 -15.45 6.92 3.96
CA TYR A 37 -14.98 5.89 3.04
C TYR A 37 -15.99 4.74 2.94
N GLY A 38 -16.00 4.06 1.78
CA GLY A 38 -16.81 2.88 1.53
C GLY A 38 -16.06 1.56 1.72
N GLY A 39 -14.74 1.61 1.87
CA GLY A 39 -13.92 0.42 2.06
C GLY A 39 -12.48 0.77 2.45
N MET A 40 -11.73 -0.27 2.79
CA MET A 40 -10.36 -0.17 3.25
C MET A 40 -9.52 -1.39 2.88
N GLU A 41 -8.20 -1.31 3.05
CA GLU A 41 -7.37 -2.51 3.10
C GLU A 41 -7.57 -3.30 4.41
N LEU A 42 -7.28 -4.60 4.37
CA LEU A 42 -7.37 -5.47 5.55
C LEU A 42 -6.40 -5.06 6.67
N GLY A 43 -5.27 -4.44 6.30
CA GLY A 43 -4.14 -4.21 7.19
C GLY A 43 -3.22 -5.45 7.30
N PRO A 44 -2.23 -5.40 8.19
CA PRO A 44 -1.22 -6.46 8.31
C PRO A 44 -1.84 -7.76 8.83
N TYR A 45 -1.28 -8.87 8.36
CA TYR A 45 -1.74 -10.22 8.71
C TYR A 45 -1.75 -10.44 10.23
N GLY A 46 -2.94 -10.71 10.78
CA GLY A 46 -3.16 -10.93 12.21
C GLY A 46 -3.75 -9.73 12.96
N TYR A 47 -3.90 -8.56 12.33
CA TYR A 47 -4.58 -7.41 12.95
C TYR A 47 -6.10 -7.62 13.06
N VAL A 48 -6.72 -7.94 11.92
CA VAL A 48 -8.13 -8.34 11.85
C VAL A 48 -8.21 -9.86 12.06
N PRO A 49 -9.16 -10.38 12.86
CA PRO A 49 -9.32 -11.81 13.06
C PRO A 49 -9.57 -12.56 11.75
N LEU A 50 -9.02 -13.78 11.62
CA LEU A 50 -9.31 -14.68 10.49
C LEU A 50 -10.66 -15.41 10.65
N ASP A 51 -11.69 -14.68 11.09
CA ASP A 51 -13.07 -15.16 11.26
C ASP A 51 -13.97 -14.47 10.23
N THR A 52 -14.38 -15.22 9.21
CA THR A 52 -15.16 -14.68 8.09
C THR A 52 -16.52 -14.12 8.52
N ASP A 53 -17.22 -14.80 9.42
CA ASP A 53 -18.58 -14.40 9.81
C ASP A 53 -18.55 -13.14 10.68
N LEU A 54 -17.60 -13.09 11.62
CA LEU A 54 -17.37 -11.92 12.47
C LEU A 54 -17.01 -10.69 11.63
N VAL A 55 -16.00 -10.81 10.76
CA VAL A 55 -15.49 -9.69 9.96
C VAL A 55 -16.52 -9.25 8.92
N SER A 56 -17.18 -10.19 8.23
CA SER A 56 -18.23 -9.88 7.26
C SER A 56 -19.41 -9.15 7.90
N SER A 57 -19.83 -9.56 9.10
CA SER A 57 -20.90 -8.87 9.86
C SER A 57 -20.49 -7.46 10.26
N ALA A 58 -19.24 -7.28 10.72
CA ALA A 58 -18.72 -5.97 11.12
C ALA A 58 -18.58 -4.99 9.94
N LEU A 59 -18.18 -5.48 8.76
CA LEU A 59 -18.13 -4.70 7.52
C LEU A 59 -19.53 -4.34 7.04
N THR A 60 -20.44 -5.32 6.98
CA THR A 60 -21.80 -5.14 6.47
C THR A 60 -22.59 -4.13 7.30
N SER A 61 -22.50 -4.17 8.63
CA SER A 61 -23.21 -3.22 9.50
C SER A 61 -22.78 -1.77 9.30
N ARG A 62 -21.58 -1.56 8.76
CA ARG A 62 -21.01 -0.23 8.43
C ARG A 62 -21.13 0.11 6.95
N GLY A 63 -21.55 -0.84 6.11
CA GLY A 63 -21.54 -0.69 4.66
C GLY A 63 -20.12 -0.51 4.10
N LEU A 64 -19.17 -1.28 4.65
CA LEU A 64 -17.77 -1.30 4.25
C LEU A 64 -17.43 -2.58 3.47
N TYR A 65 -16.34 -2.53 2.70
CA TYR A 65 -15.72 -3.70 2.07
C TYR A 65 -14.19 -3.67 2.24
N ILE A 66 -13.56 -4.82 2.02
CA ILE A 66 -12.10 -4.91 1.91
C ILE A 66 -11.69 -4.81 0.44
N VAL A 67 -10.83 -3.85 0.12
CA VAL A 67 -10.34 -3.62 -1.26
C VAL A 67 -9.07 -4.43 -1.54
N ALA A 68 -8.24 -4.68 -0.54
CA ALA A 68 -7.02 -5.45 -0.67
C ALA A 68 -6.66 -6.14 0.65
N GLY A 69 -6.03 -7.31 0.56
CA GLY A 69 -5.21 -7.86 1.65
C GLY A 69 -3.73 -7.55 1.39
N THR A 70 -2.88 -7.77 2.40
CA THR A 70 -1.48 -7.32 2.34
C THR A 70 -0.51 -8.42 2.78
N ILE A 71 0.49 -8.70 1.94
CA ILE A 71 1.73 -9.37 2.35
C ILE A 71 2.76 -8.26 2.57
N PHE A 72 3.13 -8.06 3.84
CA PHE A 72 4.22 -7.17 4.24
C PHE A 72 5.18 -7.96 5.14
N ASN A 73 6.16 -8.59 4.52
CA ASN A 73 7.09 -9.52 5.17
C ASN A 73 8.38 -9.59 4.35
N ASP A 74 9.46 -10.12 4.92
CA ASP A 74 10.73 -10.30 4.23
C ASP A 74 10.57 -11.28 3.06
N LEU A 75 10.64 -10.73 1.85
CA LEU A 75 10.50 -11.45 0.58
C LEU A 75 11.83 -12.02 0.09
N VAL A 76 12.95 -11.69 0.72
CA VAL A 76 14.31 -12.08 0.32
C VAL A 76 14.72 -13.39 0.99
N ALA A 77 14.43 -13.55 2.28
CA ALA A 77 14.79 -14.75 3.03
C ALA A 77 14.13 -16.00 2.46
N SER A 78 14.95 -16.94 2.01
CA SER A 78 14.51 -18.17 1.34
C SER A 78 13.60 -19.05 2.21
N GLU A 79 13.87 -19.06 3.52
CA GLU A 79 13.14 -19.78 4.56
C GLU A 79 11.72 -19.24 4.78
N ASN A 80 11.43 -18.01 4.36
CA ASN A 80 10.11 -17.42 4.53
C ASN A 80 9.10 -17.92 3.50
N ARG A 81 9.52 -18.63 2.44
CA ARG A 81 8.63 -19.10 1.36
C ARG A 81 7.35 -19.77 1.89
N ASP A 82 7.49 -20.72 2.80
CA ASP A 82 6.33 -21.46 3.33
C ASP A 82 5.41 -20.54 4.14
N SER A 83 5.97 -19.58 4.88
CA SER A 83 5.21 -18.59 5.64
C SER A 83 4.44 -17.64 4.70
N LEU A 84 5.11 -17.13 3.67
CA LEU A 84 4.53 -16.23 2.67
C LEU A 84 3.35 -16.90 1.94
N LEU A 85 3.50 -18.15 1.52
CA LEU A 85 2.43 -18.90 0.87
C LEU A 85 1.27 -19.20 1.83
N ARG A 86 1.55 -19.49 3.11
CA ARG A 86 0.51 -19.70 4.12
C ARG A 86 -0.31 -18.43 4.37
N GLN A 87 0.37 -17.30 4.59
CA GLN A 87 -0.28 -16.00 4.76
C GLN A 87 -1.10 -15.63 3.53
N THR A 88 -0.55 -15.85 2.33
CA THR A 88 -1.26 -15.63 1.06
C THR A 88 -2.55 -16.45 1.00
N ASP A 89 -2.48 -17.74 1.36
CA ASP A 89 -3.63 -18.63 1.36
C ASP A 89 -4.74 -18.16 2.32
N GLU A 90 -4.37 -17.82 3.55
CA GLU A 90 -5.28 -17.42 4.60
C GLU A 90 -5.91 -16.05 4.34
N ILE A 91 -5.11 -15.08 3.87
CA ILE A 91 -5.59 -13.75 3.48
C ILE A 91 -6.56 -13.87 2.31
N CYS A 92 -6.16 -14.54 1.23
CA CYS A 92 -7.01 -14.67 0.03
C CYS A 92 -8.29 -15.45 0.34
N SER A 93 -8.19 -16.51 1.16
CA SER A 93 -9.35 -17.25 1.65
C SER A 93 -10.32 -16.37 2.43
N LEU A 94 -9.82 -15.45 3.27
CA LEU A 94 -10.68 -14.51 4.00
C LEU A 94 -11.31 -13.47 3.05
N ILE A 95 -10.49 -12.66 2.37
CA ILE A 95 -10.97 -11.48 1.63
C ILE A 95 -11.92 -11.84 0.48
N THR A 96 -11.77 -13.02 -0.13
CA THR A 96 -12.68 -13.46 -1.20
C THR A 96 -14.08 -13.81 -0.73
N ARG A 97 -14.28 -14.01 0.58
CA ARG A 97 -15.56 -14.31 1.24
C ARG A 97 -16.18 -13.10 1.94
N LEU A 98 -15.47 -11.96 2.02
CA LEU A 98 -15.97 -10.72 2.60
C LEU A 98 -16.84 -9.93 1.60
N PRO A 99 -17.60 -8.91 2.05
CA PRO A 99 -18.32 -8.01 1.16
C PRO A 99 -17.39 -7.43 0.09
N ARG A 100 -17.79 -7.54 -1.17
CA ARG A 100 -16.95 -7.13 -2.31
C ARG A 100 -17.32 -5.72 -2.77
N PRO A 101 -16.34 -4.91 -3.18
CA PRO A 101 -16.63 -3.66 -3.85
C PRO A 101 -17.27 -3.89 -5.25
N PRO A 102 -18.05 -2.92 -5.75
CA PRO A 102 -18.47 -2.93 -7.14
C PRO A 102 -17.26 -2.73 -8.07
N LYS A 103 -17.26 -3.41 -9.22
CA LYS A 103 -16.25 -3.24 -10.27
C LYS A 103 -16.69 -2.17 -11.27
N SER A 104 -15.83 -1.18 -11.53
CA SER A 104 -16.05 -0.21 -12.63
C SER A 104 -15.87 -0.89 -14.00
N ALA A 105 -16.57 -0.42 -15.03
CA ALA A 105 -16.55 -1.05 -16.35
C ALA A 105 -15.15 -1.04 -17.01
N GLY A 106 -14.39 0.03 -16.82
CA GLY A 106 -13.01 0.17 -17.32
C GLY A 106 -11.94 -0.41 -16.38
N GLN A 107 -12.32 -0.95 -15.22
CA GLN A 107 -11.36 -1.52 -14.27
C GLN A 107 -10.77 -2.83 -14.83
N ARG A 108 -9.43 -2.88 -14.92
CA ARG A 108 -8.70 -4.02 -15.50
C ARG A 108 -8.96 -5.32 -14.73
N PHE A 109 -8.78 -5.29 -13.42
CA PHE A 109 -8.91 -6.45 -12.53
C PHE A 109 -9.89 -6.15 -11.40
N SER A 110 -10.72 -7.11 -11.02
CA SER A 110 -11.69 -6.92 -9.92
C SER A 110 -10.99 -6.97 -8.57
N ALA A 111 -11.36 -6.07 -7.66
CA ALA A 111 -11.04 -6.19 -6.25
C ALA A 111 -11.83 -7.35 -5.59
N PRO A 112 -11.33 -7.97 -4.50
CA PRO A 112 -10.14 -7.55 -3.75
C PRO A 112 -8.80 -7.90 -4.42
N TYR A 113 -7.79 -7.08 -4.15
CA TYR A 113 -6.39 -7.30 -4.55
C TYR A 113 -5.59 -7.98 -3.43
N LEU A 114 -4.36 -8.39 -3.76
CA LEU A 114 -3.33 -8.74 -2.77
C LEU A 114 -2.11 -7.83 -2.99
N THR A 115 -1.92 -6.84 -2.13
CA THR A 115 -0.76 -5.96 -2.16
C THR A 115 0.44 -6.71 -1.59
N VAL A 116 1.55 -6.79 -2.32
CA VAL A 116 2.76 -7.51 -1.93
C VAL A 116 3.93 -6.54 -1.85
N MET A 117 4.50 -6.40 -0.66
CA MET A 117 5.62 -5.51 -0.35
C MET A 117 6.66 -6.21 0.52
N ASP A 118 7.92 -5.87 0.29
CA ASP A 118 9.06 -6.36 1.08
C ASP A 118 9.15 -5.58 2.40
N TRP A 119 9.41 -6.29 3.49
CA TRP A 119 9.63 -5.69 4.80
C TRP A 119 10.93 -4.87 4.83
N GLY A 120 11.01 -3.91 5.76
CA GLY A 120 12.20 -3.10 5.97
C GLY A 120 13.40 -3.93 6.45
N HIS A 121 14.56 -3.76 5.79
CA HIS A 121 15.82 -4.39 6.21
C HIS A 121 16.71 -3.35 6.84
N ASP A 122 17.42 -3.65 7.94
CA ASP A 122 18.15 -2.64 8.73
C ASP A 122 19.04 -1.71 7.86
N GLU A 123 19.83 -2.26 6.95
CA GLU A 123 20.69 -1.49 6.03
C GLU A 123 19.92 -0.68 4.97
N ARG A 124 18.72 -1.13 4.60
CA ARG A 124 17.84 -0.45 3.65
C ARG A 124 17.01 0.62 4.34
N ASP A 125 16.47 0.34 5.52
CA ASP A 125 15.67 1.24 6.35
C ASP A 125 16.43 2.53 6.69
N TYR A 126 17.71 2.42 7.07
CA TYR A 126 18.56 3.59 7.31
C TYR A 126 18.99 4.32 6.04
N ALA A 127 18.79 3.70 4.87
CA ALA A 127 19.08 4.26 3.56
C ALA A 127 17.82 4.61 2.77
N ALA A 128 16.63 4.54 3.38
CA ALA A 128 15.37 4.89 2.75
C ALA A 128 15.44 6.34 2.24
N GLY A 129 15.05 6.55 0.99
CA GLY A 129 15.17 7.82 0.28
C GLY A 129 16.58 8.19 -0.19
N HIS A 130 17.60 7.37 0.11
CA HIS A 130 19.00 7.61 -0.23
C HIS A 130 19.53 6.53 -1.18
N SER A 131 19.16 6.64 -2.45
CA SER A 131 19.57 5.67 -3.48
C SER A 131 21.09 5.46 -3.57
N ASP A 132 21.89 6.50 -3.30
CA ASP A 132 23.35 6.48 -3.30
C ASP A 132 23.96 5.68 -2.15
N ARG A 133 23.18 5.41 -1.10
CA ARG A 133 23.59 4.70 0.12
C ARG A 133 22.94 3.33 0.26
N ALA A 134 21.80 3.12 -0.39
CA ALA A 134 21.02 1.90 -0.27
C ALA A 134 21.70 0.72 -1.00
N PRO A 135 22.14 -0.33 -0.28
CA PRO A 135 22.76 -1.49 -0.92
C PRO A 135 21.74 -2.22 -1.79
N ARG A 136 22.14 -2.60 -3.00
CA ARG A 136 21.32 -3.42 -3.91
C ARG A 136 21.54 -4.91 -3.60
N LEU A 137 20.50 -5.71 -3.82
CA LEU A 137 20.65 -7.17 -3.80
C LEU A 137 21.61 -7.61 -4.91
N ASP A 138 22.37 -8.65 -4.63
CA ASP A 138 23.04 -9.39 -5.70
C ASP A 138 22.02 -10.16 -6.55
N ASP A 139 22.48 -10.69 -7.68
CA ASP A 139 21.59 -11.36 -8.64
C ASP A 139 20.90 -12.59 -8.07
N ALA A 140 21.54 -13.31 -7.15
CA ALA A 140 20.97 -14.53 -6.58
C ALA A 140 19.85 -14.20 -5.57
N ALA A 141 20.10 -13.24 -4.69
CA ALA A 141 19.10 -12.77 -3.73
C ALA A 141 17.92 -12.09 -4.45
N TRP A 142 18.19 -11.27 -5.47
CA TRP A 142 17.15 -10.67 -6.31
C TRP A 142 16.28 -11.74 -6.99
N ALA A 143 16.91 -12.74 -7.62
CA ALA A 143 16.18 -13.84 -8.26
C ALA A 143 15.33 -14.63 -7.25
N GLY A 144 15.84 -14.83 -6.03
CA GLY A 144 15.10 -15.43 -4.91
C GLY A 144 13.84 -14.64 -4.55
N MET A 145 13.97 -13.32 -4.38
CA MET A 145 12.84 -12.42 -4.11
C MET A 145 11.81 -12.45 -5.23
N MET A 146 12.24 -12.37 -6.50
CA MET A 146 11.33 -12.48 -7.65
C MET A 146 10.60 -13.82 -7.69
N ASN A 147 11.28 -14.93 -7.35
CA ASN A 147 10.64 -16.23 -7.26
C ASN A 147 9.58 -16.28 -6.15
N ASN A 148 9.80 -15.62 -5.02
CA ASN A 148 8.81 -15.52 -3.94
C ASN A 148 7.59 -14.71 -4.40
N ILE A 149 7.81 -13.57 -5.03
CA ILE A 149 6.73 -12.74 -5.63
C ILE A 149 5.90 -13.52 -6.64
N ARG A 150 6.54 -14.27 -7.56
CA ARG A 150 5.83 -15.10 -8.55
C ARG A 150 4.92 -16.12 -7.87
N ALA A 151 5.42 -16.84 -6.87
CA ALA A 151 4.64 -17.89 -6.23
C ALA A 151 3.48 -17.36 -5.37
N ILE A 152 3.66 -16.21 -4.70
CA ILE A 152 2.55 -15.50 -4.04
C ILE A 152 1.48 -15.14 -5.08
N SER A 153 1.90 -14.55 -6.20
CA SER A 153 1.01 -14.08 -7.26
C SER A 153 0.25 -15.22 -7.93
N GLU A 154 0.94 -16.31 -8.24
CA GLU A 154 0.36 -17.52 -8.83
C GLU A 154 -0.61 -18.20 -7.87
N LEU A 155 -0.28 -18.33 -6.58
CA LEU A 155 -1.19 -18.88 -5.58
C LEU A 155 -2.47 -18.04 -5.46
N ALA A 156 -2.34 -16.72 -5.32
CA ALA A 156 -3.47 -15.80 -5.22
C ALA A 156 -4.37 -15.86 -6.46
N ARG A 157 -3.77 -15.87 -7.66
CA ARG A 157 -4.50 -15.93 -8.93
C ARG A 157 -5.15 -17.29 -9.16
N ASP A 158 -4.39 -18.37 -9.07
CA ASP A 158 -4.82 -19.68 -9.56
C ASP A 158 -5.81 -20.35 -8.60
N LYS A 159 -5.67 -20.11 -7.29
CA LYS A 159 -6.56 -20.68 -6.27
C LYS A 159 -7.76 -19.79 -5.95
N TYR A 160 -7.58 -18.46 -5.95
CA TYR A 160 -8.59 -17.52 -5.45
C TYR A 160 -9.09 -16.50 -6.48
N GLY A 161 -8.46 -16.42 -7.66
CA GLY A 161 -8.76 -15.39 -8.65
C GLY A 161 -8.42 -13.97 -8.17
N VAL A 162 -7.53 -13.84 -7.17
CA VAL A 162 -7.11 -12.56 -6.59
C VAL A 162 -5.92 -12.02 -7.36
N ARG A 163 -5.97 -10.73 -7.73
CA ARG A 163 -4.89 -10.05 -8.43
C ARG A 163 -3.84 -9.56 -7.44
N ALA A 164 -2.61 -10.06 -7.58
CA ALA A 164 -1.47 -9.52 -6.85
C ALA A 164 -0.97 -8.20 -7.47
N THR A 165 -0.62 -7.24 -6.61
CA THR A 165 -0.03 -5.95 -6.99
C THR A 165 1.22 -5.68 -6.16
N ILE A 166 2.36 -5.50 -6.82
CA ILE A 166 3.64 -5.29 -6.14
C ILE A 166 3.78 -3.83 -5.78
N HIS A 167 4.12 -3.56 -4.52
CA HIS A 167 4.22 -2.23 -3.96
C HIS A 167 5.68 -1.92 -3.60
N PRO A 168 6.40 -1.12 -4.42
CA PRO A 168 7.69 -0.58 -4.04
C PRO A 168 7.58 0.24 -2.75
N HIS A 169 8.42 -0.03 -1.76
CA HIS A 169 8.27 0.49 -0.41
C HIS A 169 9.62 0.99 0.12
N ALA A 170 9.59 2.11 0.84
CA ALA A 170 10.78 2.70 1.45
C ALA A 170 11.38 1.75 2.49
N GLY A 171 12.69 1.52 2.44
CA GLY A 171 13.38 0.58 3.32
C GLY A 171 13.29 -0.90 2.89
N GLY A 172 12.49 -1.23 1.89
CA GLY A 172 12.50 -2.56 1.24
C GLY A 172 13.53 -2.64 0.11
N TYR A 173 13.71 -3.81 -0.48
CA TYR A 173 14.61 -4.03 -1.63
C TYR A 173 14.04 -3.66 -3.01
N ILE A 174 12.83 -3.10 -3.04
CA ILE A 174 12.21 -2.51 -4.22
C ILE A 174 11.75 -1.11 -3.83
N GLU A 175 12.61 -0.11 -4.04
CA GLU A 175 12.35 1.27 -3.66
C GLU A 175 12.69 2.24 -4.81
N PHE A 176 13.83 2.04 -5.46
CA PHE A 176 14.38 3.00 -6.41
C PHE A 176 14.10 2.65 -7.87
N GLU A 177 14.31 3.63 -8.78
CA GLU A 177 13.97 3.50 -10.20
C GLU A 177 14.59 2.27 -10.87
N ASP A 178 15.86 1.96 -10.57
CA ASP A 178 16.57 0.80 -11.13
C ASP A 178 15.97 -0.53 -10.68
N GLU A 179 15.49 -0.59 -9.43
CA GLU A 179 14.85 -1.77 -8.85
C GLU A 179 13.43 -1.95 -9.39
N ILE A 180 12.66 -0.87 -9.52
CA ILE A 180 11.32 -0.90 -10.13
C ILE A 180 11.42 -1.29 -11.61
N ALA A 181 12.43 -0.80 -12.33
CA ALA A 181 12.69 -1.20 -13.71
C ALA A 181 13.05 -2.69 -13.82
N ARG A 182 13.90 -3.19 -12.91
CA ARG A 182 14.25 -4.61 -12.85
C ARG A 182 13.04 -5.49 -12.50
N LEU A 183 12.20 -5.06 -11.56
CA LEU A 183 10.93 -5.72 -11.24
C LEU A 183 10.02 -5.80 -12.46
N ALA A 184 9.86 -4.69 -13.20
CA ALA A 184 9.02 -4.65 -14.40
C ALA A 184 9.50 -5.61 -15.49
N ALA A 185 10.81 -5.80 -15.62
CA ALA A 185 11.41 -6.73 -16.56
C ALA A 185 11.24 -8.21 -16.13
N ASP A 186 11.36 -8.49 -14.83
CA ASP A 186 11.38 -9.87 -14.32
C ASP A 186 9.99 -10.43 -14.02
N ILE A 187 9.02 -9.57 -13.69
CA ILE A 187 7.65 -9.96 -13.37
C ILE A 187 6.75 -9.45 -14.49
N PRO A 188 6.22 -10.33 -15.36
CA PRO A 188 5.29 -9.93 -16.41
C PRO A 188 3.94 -9.43 -15.87
N GLN A 189 3.23 -8.62 -16.66
CA GLN A 189 1.95 -8.03 -16.26
C GLN A 189 0.89 -9.11 -15.98
N GLU A 190 0.88 -10.23 -16.67
CA GLU A 190 -0.04 -11.34 -16.43
C GLU A 190 0.18 -12.05 -15.08
N VAL A 191 1.36 -11.90 -14.49
CA VAL A 191 1.69 -12.46 -13.17
C VAL A 191 1.23 -11.49 -12.07
N ALA A 192 1.73 -10.26 -12.09
CA ALA A 192 1.37 -9.24 -11.11
C ALA A 192 1.39 -7.83 -11.70
N GLY A 193 0.53 -6.97 -11.16
CA GLY A 193 0.49 -5.54 -11.47
C GLY A 193 1.33 -4.75 -10.49
N PHE A 194 1.33 -3.43 -10.63
CA PHE A 194 1.91 -2.53 -9.63
C PHE A 194 0.81 -1.90 -8.79
N CYS A 195 1.09 -1.80 -7.49
CA CYS A 195 0.51 -0.81 -6.61
C CYS A 195 1.56 0.30 -6.45
N LEU A 196 1.42 1.39 -7.22
CA LEU A 196 2.34 2.52 -7.09
C LEU A 196 1.81 3.48 -6.03
N ASP A 197 2.69 3.88 -5.12
CA ASP A 197 2.39 4.82 -4.04
C ASP A 197 3.04 6.18 -4.33
N THR A 198 2.25 7.25 -4.25
CA THR A 198 2.74 8.61 -4.55
C THR A 198 3.81 9.08 -3.56
N GLY A 199 3.65 8.77 -2.28
CA GLY A 199 4.56 9.15 -1.22
C GLY A 199 5.86 8.37 -1.30
N HIS A 200 5.83 7.05 -1.42
CA HIS A 200 7.05 6.25 -1.56
C HIS A 200 7.83 6.60 -2.83
N THR A 201 7.13 6.85 -3.94
CA THR A 201 7.78 7.30 -5.18
C THR A 201 8.55 8.60 -4.96
N TRP A 202 7.90 9.59 -4.34
CA TRP A 202 8.54 10.86 -3.99
C TRP A 202 9.67 10.68 -2.98
N TYR A 203 9.46 9.85 -1.95
CA TYR A 203 10.43 9.58 -0.88
C TYR A 203 11.73 9.00 -1.46
N ALA A 204 11.63 8.16 -2.48
CA ALA A 204 12.75 7.58 -3.22
C ALA A 204 13.41 8.54 -4.24
N GLY A 205 12.96 9.80 -4.31
CA GLY A 205 13.51 10.85 -5.18
C GLY A 205 13.00 10.81 -6.62
N MET A 206 11.92 10.08 -6.90
CA MET A 206 11.28 10.01 -8.22
C MET A 206 10.05 10.93 -8.28
N ASP A 207 9.70 11.38 -9.48
CA ASP A 207 8.46 12.13 -9.69
C ASP A 207 7.24 11.17 -9.77
N PRO A 208 6.19 11.34 -8.94
CA PRO A 208 5.01 10.48 -8.96
C PRO A 208 4.24 10.50 -10.28
N VAL A 209 4.11 11.66 -10.93
CA VAL A 209 3.37 11.78 -12.20
C VAL A 209 4.11 11.03 -13.31
N GLU A 210 5.42 11.23 -13.42
CA GLU A 210 6.25 10.55 -14.43
C GLU A 210 6.33 9.04 -14.17
N THR A 211 6.43 8.61 -12.91
CA THR A 211 6.46 7.19 -12.56
C THR A 211 5.13 6.50 -12.90
N LEU A 212 3.99 7.10 -12.52
CA LEU A 212 2.66 6.60 -12.87
C LEU A 212 2.48 6.52 -14.39
N ARG A 213 2.95 7.54 -15.14
CA ARG A 213 2.90 7.55 -16.60
C ARG A 213 3.76 6.45 -17.22
N LYS A 214 5.00 6.29 -16.73
CA LYS A 214 5.97 5.31 -17.22
C LYS A 214 5.48 3.88 -17.09
N TYR A 215 4.76 3.57 -16.01
CA TYR A 215 4.26 2.23 -15.70
C TYR A 215 2.73 2.12 -15.81
N ALA A 216 2.08 2.96 -16.61
CA ALA A 216 0.63 2.97 -16.77
C ALA A 216 0.07 1.61 -17.25
N ASP A 217 0.85 0.86 -18.05
CA ASP A 217 0.50 -0.49 -18.52
C ASP A 217 0.59 -1.56 -17.42
N ARG A 218 1.28 -1.26 -16.30
CA ARG A 218 1.39 -2.10 -15.10
C ARG A 218 0.46 -1.68 -13.97
N LEU A 219 -0.07 -0.46 -14.02
CA LEU A 219 -0.83 0.18 -12.94
C LEU A 219 -2.22 -0.45 -12.77
N ASP A 220 -2.37 -1.28 -11.73
CA ASP A 220 -3.64 -1.98 -11.44
C ASP A 220 -4.33 -1.44 -10.19
N TYR A 221 -3.55 -0.82 -9.30
CA TYR A 221 -3.97 -0.29 -8.01
C TYR A 221 -3.02 0.85 -7.61
N ILE A 222 -3.48 1.82 -6.82
CA ILE A 222 -2.69 3.02 -6.49
C ILE A 222 -2.86 3.32 -5.00
N HIS A 223 -1.76 3.64 -4.32
CA HIS A 223 -1.80 4.25 -3.00
C HIS A 223 -1.49 5.74 -3.10
N PHE A 224 -2.26 6.54 -2.36
CA PHE A 224 -2.05 7.97 -2.20
C PHE A 224 -1.56 8.23 -0.80
N LYS A 225 -0.35 8.77 -0.74
CA LYS A 225 0.35 9.19 0.46
C LYS A 225 1.05 10.51 0.16
N ASP A 226 0.92 11.50 1.04
CA ASP A 226 1.46 12.85 0.83
C ASP A 226 2.57 13.15 1.85
N ILE A 227 3.49 14.02 1.47
CA ILE A 227 4.74 14.26 2.22
C ILE A 227 4.81 15.70 2.71
N ASP A 228 5.00 15.87 4.02
CA ASP A 228 5.36 17.15 4.60
C ASP A 228 6.80 17.48 4.19
N LYS A 229 6.94 18.44 3.27
CA LYS A 229 8.23 18.81 2.69
C LYS A 229 9.23 19.33 3.72
N ALA A 230 8.77 20.07 4.73
CA ALA A 230 9.66 20.64 5.74
C ALA A 230 10.21 19.55 6.67
N VAL A 231 9.36 18.60 7.05
CA VAL A 231 9.80 17.41 7.81
C VAL A 231 10.74 16.56 6.95
N PHE A 232 10.36 16.27 5.70
CA PHE A 232 11.17 15.50 4.76
C PHE A 232 12.58 16.08 4.60
N ASP A 233 12.70 17.38 4.29
CA ASP A 233 13.99 18.04 4.08
C ASP A 233 14.90 17.95 5.31
N ARG A 234 14.32 17.95 6.51
CA ARG A 234 15.07 17.79 7.75
C ARG A 234 15.53 16.35 7.95
N ILE A 235 14.61 15.37 7.85
CA ILE A 235 14.92 13.96 8.15
C ILE A 235 15.88 13.34 7.13
N MET A 236 15.91 13.82 5.88
CA MET A 236 16.87 13.36 4.85
C MET A 236 18.32 13.75 5.20
N GLY A 237 18.53 14.62 6.20
CA GLY A 237 19.83 14.91 6.79
C GLY A 237 20.18 14.06 8.02
N GLU A 238 19.26 13.23 8.51
CA GLU A 238 19.40 12.44 9.74
C GLU A 238 19.74 10.97 9.42
N HIS A 239 20.28 10.26 10.41
CA HIS A 239 20.46 8.81 10.33
C HIS A 239 19.30 8.15 11.10
N ILE A 240 18.20 7.94 10.40
CA ILE A 240 16.90 7.56 10.97
C ILE A 240 16.25 6.49 10.09
N ARG A 241 15.44 5.59 10.69
CA ARG A 241 14.67 4.60 9.93
C ARG A 241 13.38 5.20 9.37
N PHE A 242 12.83 4.59 8.33
CA PHE A 242 11.58 5.04 7.69
C PHE A 242 10.40 5.21 8.68
N PHE A 243 10.09 4.20 9.49
CA PHE A 243 8.97 4.30 10.44
C PHE A 243 9.21 5.31 11.56
N GLU A 244 10.47 5.56 11.94
CA GLU A 244 10.81 6.64 12.88
C GLU A 244 10.56 8.01 12.25
N ALA A 245 10.90 8.18 10.97
CA ALA A 245 10.57 9.37 10.19
C ALA A 245 9.04 9.57 10.07
N CYS A 246 8.26 8.51 9.85
CA CYS A 246 6.79 8.56 9.90
C CYS A 246 6.28 8.99 11.27
N GLY A 247 6.89 8.51 12.35
CA GLY A 247 6.62 8.95 13.72
C GLY A 247 6.90 10.45 13.96
N GLN A 248 7.76 11.07 13.15
CA GLN A 248 8.02 12.51 13.17
C GLN A 248 7.09 13.32 12.23
N GLY A 249 6.14 12.67 11.57
CA GLY A 249 5.12 13.33 10.75
C GLY A 249 5.55 13.63 9.32
N VAL A 250 6.51 12.88 8.75
CA VAL A 250 6.87 13.05 7.33
C VAL A 250 5.68 12.72 6.40
N MET A 251 4.84 11.75 6.79
CA MET A 251 3.60 11.42 6.09
C MET A 251 2.44 12.24 6.65
N CYS A 252 1.79 13.00 5.78
CA CYS A 252 0.77 13.98 6.17
C CYS A 252 -0.57 13.74 5.43
N PRO A 253 -1.67 14.38 5.87
CA PRO A 253 -2.94 14.27 5.17
C PRO A 253 -2.81 14.76 3.72
N ILE A 254 -3.51 14.08 2.80
CA ILE A 254 -3.47 14.38 1.37
C ILE A 254 -3.92 15.82 1.11
N GLY A 255 -3.09 16.59 0.42
CA GLY A 255 -3.32 18.01 0.12
C GLY A 255 -2.66 18.98 1.10
N ASN A 256 -2.05 18.48 2.17
CA ASN A 256 -1.23 19.28 3.08
C ASN A 256 0.28 19.15 2.81
N GLY A 257 0.68 18.23 1.94
CA GLY A 257 2.08 18.01 1.59
C GLY A 257 2.47 18.66 0.27
N CYS A 258 3.49 18.09 -0.37
CA CYS A 258 4.09 18.64 -1.58
C CYS A 258 3.78 17.90 -2.88
N ILE A 259 2.95 16.85 -2.85
CA ILE A 259 2.62 16.10 -4.08
C ILE A 259 1.51 16.80 -4.87
N ASP A 260 1.72 16.96 -6.18
CA ASP A 260 0.77 17.62 -7.10
C ASP A 260 -0.38 16.67 -7.50
N TYR A 261 -1.35 16.50 -6.59
CA TYR A 261 -2.56 15.72 -6.86
C TYR A 261 -3.42 16.24 -8.02
N PRO A 262 -3.53 17.57 -8.29
CA PRO A 262 -4.14 18.05 -9.53
C PRO A 262 -3.46 17.51 -10.80
N ALA A 263 -2.14 17.48 -10.86
CA ALA A 263 -1.40 16.89 -11.98
C ALA A 263 -1.63 15.37 -12.08
N ILE A 264 -1.64 14.66 -10.95
CA ILE A 264 -1.98 13.23 -10.90
C ILE A 264 -3.42 13.00 -11.40
N ARG A 265 -4.38 13.83 -10.99
CA ARG A 265 -5.77 13.72 -11.44
C ARG A 265 -5.87 13.85 -12.96
N ALA A 266 -5.19 14.84 -13.53
CA ALA A 266 -5.14 15.08 -14.97
C ALA A 266 -4.48 13.91 -15.72
N LEU A 267 -3.40 13.34 -15.17
CA LEU A 267 -2.77 12.15 -15.72
C LEU A 267 -3.73 10.95 -15.70
N LEU A 268 -4.39 10.67 -14.58
CA LEU A 268 -5.32 9.55 -14.49
C LEU A 268 -6.51 9.74 -15.46
N ASP A 269 -6.93 10.99 -15.70
CA ASP A 269 -7.88 11.34 -16.76
C ASP A 269 -7.37 10.97 -18.16
N GLU A 270 -6.15 11.39 -18.48
CA GLU A 270 -5.48 11.09 -19.75
C GLU A 270 -5.33 9.58 -19.98
N LEU A 271 -4.93 8.84 -18.95
CA LEU A 271 -4.74 7.39 -19.00
C LEU A 271 -6.06 6.60 -19.02
N GLY A 272 -7.19 7.26 -18.75
CA GLY A 272 -8.48 6.58 -18.61
C GLY A 272 -8.52 5.61 -17.42
N TYR A 273 -7.78 5.91 -16.34
CA TYR A 273 -7.67 5.00 -15.20
C TYR A 273 -9.03 4.83 -14.50
N GLU A 274 -9.46 3.58 -14.36
CA GLU A 274 -10.61 3.20 -13.56
C GLU A 274 -10.20 2.08 -12.60
N GLY A 275 -10.48 2.27 -11.31
CA GLY A 275 -9.99 1.37 -10.28
C GLY A 275 -10.06 1.98 -8.89
N PHE A 276 -9.18 1.50 -8.02
CA PHE A 276 -9.13 1.87 -6.62
C PHE A 276 -7.90 2.72 -6.33
N ILE A 277 -8.10 3.73 -5.50
CA ILE A 277 -7.04 4.51 -4.88
C ILE A 277 -7.21 4.36 -3.37
N THR A 278 -6.16 3.96 -2.67
CA THR A 278 -6.19 3.87 -1.21
C THR A 278 -5.36 4.98 -0.60
N VAL A 279 -5.98 5.74 0.30
CA VAL A 279 -5.28 6.72 1.11
C VAL A 279 -4.51 6.01 2.22
N GLU A 280 -3.22 6.30 2.30
CA GLU A 280 -2.33 5.81 3.34
C GLU A 280 -1.60 6.97 4.02
N GLN A 281 -1.33 6.82 5.31
CA GLN A 281 -0.59 7.81 6.09
C GLN A 281 0.02 7.17 7.33
N GLU A 282 1.24 6.64 7.22
CA GLU A 282 1.95 6.02 8.34
C GLU A 282 2.12 7.02 9.48
N ARG A 283 1.94 6.53 10.70
CA ARG A 283 2.18 7.29 11.92
C ARG A 283 2.48 6.37 13.09
N ASP A 284 2.96 6.97 14.17
CA ASP A 284 3.04 6.26 15.44
C ASP A 284 1.62 5.96 15.98
N PRO A 285 1.27 4.68 16.26
CA PRO A 285 -0.05 4.32 16.78
C PRO A 285 -0.35 4.94 18.16
N ARG A 286 0.65 5.39 18.91
CA ARG A 286 0.45 6.18 20.15
C ARG A 286 -0.26 7.52 19.89
N ASN A 287 -0.22 7.99 18.65
CA ASN A 287 -0.85 9.23 18.19
C ASN A 287 -2.09 8.97 17.31
N ALA A 288 -2.67 7.76 17.34
CA ALA A 288 -3.82 7.40 16.50
C ALA A 288 -5.11 8.19 16.80
N GLY A 289 -5.20 8.89 17.94
CA GLY A 289 -6.38 9.69 18.30
C GLY A 289 -6.71 10.83 17.32
N GLY A 290 -5.76 11.27 16.49
CA GLY A 290 -5.98 12.24 15.42
C GLY A 290 -6.38 11.63 14.06
N SER A 291 -6.32 10.30 13.92
CA SER A 291 -6.40 9.64 12.62
C SER A 291 -7.73 9.86 11.90
N LEU A 292 -8.87 9.79 12.59
CA LEU A 292 -10.17 10.11 11.99
C LEU A 292 -10.19 11.50 11.32
N ALA A 293 -9.66 12.52 12.01
CA ALA A 293 -9.63 13.88 11.47
C ALA A 293 -8.74 13.95 10.22
N ASP A 294 -7.57 13.32 10.27
CA ASP A 294 -6.59 13.33 9.19
C ASP A 294 -7.09 12.57 7.96
N VAL A 295 -7.61 11.35 8.11
CA VAL A 295 -8.16 10.60 6.96
C VAL A 295 -9.39 11.28 6.38
N LYS A 296 -10.15 12.03 7.19
CA LYS A 296 -11.28 12.84 6.70
C LYS A 296 -10.81 14.05 5.90
N LEU A 297 -9.74 14.73 6.34
CA LEU A 297 -9.12 15.82 5.58
C LEU A 297 -8.67 15.32 4.20
N SER A 298 -7.97 14.19 4.15
CA SER A 298 -7.56 13.54 2.90
C SER A 298 -8.76 13.21 2.00
N ARG A 299 -9.84 12.65 2.56
CA ARG A 299 -11.04 12.31 1.79
C ARG A 299 -11.71 13.54 1.19
N ASP A 300 -11.88 14.58 2.02
CA ASP A 300 -12.55 15.82 1.64
C ASP A 300 -11.73 16.58 0.58
N TYR A 301 -10.39 16.62 0.73
CA TYR A 301 -9.49 17.20 -0.27
C TYR A 301 -9.61 16.46 -1.62
N LEU A 302 -9.45 15.13 -1.62
CA LEU A 302 -9.52 14.33 -2.86
C LEU A 302 -10.86 14.50 -3.57
N LYS A 303 -11.97 14.51 -2.81
CA LYS A 303 -13.30 14.81 -3.37
C LYS A 303 -13.34 16.19 -4.01
N SER A 304 -12.75 17.21 -3.39
CA SER A 304 -12.69 18.57 -3.94
C SER A 304 -11.80 18.68 -5.18
N ALA A 305 -10.76 17.84 -5.27
CA ALA A 305 -9.85 17.72 -6.41
C ALA A 305 -10.43 16.84 -7.55
N GLY A 306 -11.63 16.29 -7.39
CA GLY A 306 -12.34 15.55 -8.43
C GLY A 306 -12.03 14.04 -8.47
N PHE A 307 -11.61 13.45 -7.36
CA PHE A 307 -11.47 12.00 -7.16
C PHE A 307 -12.71 11.37 -6.49
#